data_AF-A0AA38VBV1-F1
#
_entry.id   AF-A0AA38VBV1-F1
#
_cell.length_a   1.000
_cell.length_b   1.000
_cell.length_c   1.000
_cell.angle_alpha   90.00
_cell.angle_beta   90.00
_cell.angle_gamma   90.00
#
_symmetry.space_group_name_H-M   'P 1'
#
loop_
_entity.id
_entity.type
_entity.pdbx_description
1 polymer ?
#
loop_
_entity_poly.entity_id
_entity_poly.type
_entity_poly.pdbx_seq_one_letter_code
_entity_poly.pdbx_strand_id
1 'polypeptide(L)'
;MFAAYVSYNTSSKQYDTIQLGEPDEFAYNINNGPFTNVAIKQLLGNWAPSAATQLGYEVPKNWTDIAQNMYIPYSKDGKIIIEFDGMDGTWEVKQASVGLINYPLEFQLSDTQSRNDVAYYSSVNTADGPAMTWSIYAISEAQLQEKGCAAYTYLQRASEPYIRQPFYQFSEVLADAELPGVSNPAFIFGLNPAFPFLTGAGGFLQIFTHGLIGMRSGWVRFIWTLCCRSS
;
A
#
# COMPACT_ATOMS: atom_id res chain seq x y z
N MET A 1 -22.31 -5.17 -4.30
CA MET A 1 -21.66 -3.85 -4.14
C MET A 1 -20.39 -3.79 -4.98
N PHE A 2 -19.29 -4.48 -4.64
CA PHE A 2 -18.06 -4.49 -5.49
C PHE A 2 -18.16 -5.34 -6.76
N ALA A 3 -18.85 -6.49 -6.71
CA ALA A 3 -19.07 -7.32 -7.90
C ALA A 3 -19.89 -6.61 -9.01
N ALA A 4 -20.59 -5.52 -8.68
CA ALA A 4 -21.35 -4.71 -9.65
C ALA A 4 -20.54 -3.51 -10.17
N TYR A 5 -19.38 -3.23 -9.56
CA TYR A 5 -18.52 -2.10 -9.92
C TYR A 5 -17.52 -2.46 -11.03
N VAL A 6 -17.15 -3.73 -11.13
CA VAL A 6 -16.22 -4.22 -12.16
C VAL A 6 -16.91 -4.36 -13.52
N SER A 7 -16.16 -4.09 -14.59
CA SER A 7 -16.60 -4.26 -15.97
C SER A 7 -15.87 -5.43 -16.62
N TYR A 8 -16.60 -6.36 -17.24
CA TYR A 8 -15.96 -7.48 -17.95
C TYR A 8 -15.49 -7.04 -19.33
N ASN A 9 -14.20 -7.17 -19.58
CA ASN A 9 -13.58 -6.88 -20.86
C ASN A 9 -13.48 -8.15 -21.69
N THR A 10 -14.29 -8.24 -22.74
CA THR A 10 -14.39 -9.43 -23.59
C THR A 10 -13.11 -9.74 -24.35
N SER A 11 -12.26 -8.74 -24.59
CA SER A 11 -11.03 -8.88 -25.37
C SER A 11 -9.91 -9.49 -24.52
N SER A 12 -9.69 -8.96 -23.31
CA SER A 12 -8.69 -9.49 -22.36
C SER A 12 -9.21 -10.72 -21.60
N LYS A 13 -10.53 -10.93 -21.55
CA LYS A 13 -11.21 -11.90 -20.69
C LYS A 13 -10.95 -11.65 -19.20
N GLN A 14 -10.79 -10.38 -18.84
CA GLN A 14 -10.55 -9.95 -17.46
C GLN A 14 -11.59 -8.92 -17.03
N TYR A 15 -11.66 -8.71 -15.73
CA TYR A 15 -12.47 -7.65 -15.13
C TYR A 15 -11.61 -6.42 -14.89
N ASP A 16 -12.09 -5.28 -15.39
CA ASP A 16 -11.49 -3.97 -15.25
C ASP A 16 -12.27 -3.11 -14.25
N THR A 17 -11.60 -2.10 -13.70
CA THR A 17 -12.21 -0.99 -12.97
C THR A 17 -11.99 0.31 -13.73
N ILE A 18 -13.00 1.17 -13.73
CA ILE A 18 -13.02 2.38 -14.55
C ILE A 18 -13.25 3.58 -13.63
N GLN A 19 -12.52 4.66 -13.87
CA GLN A 19 -12.69 5.93 -13.17
C GLN A 19 -12.53 5.79 -11.65
N LEU A 20 -11.31 5.45 -11.25
CA LEU A 20 -10.88 5.30 -9.87
C LEU A 20 -10.10 6.51 -9.36
N GLY A 21 -10.09 6.66 -8.04
CA GLY A 21 -9.02 7.32 -7.31
C GLY A 21 -8.36 6.27 -6.41
N GLU A 22 -7.04 6.19 -6.47
CA GLU A 22 -6.26 5.26 -5.65
C GLU A 22 -5.82 5.92 -4.33
N PRO A 23 -5.25 5.15 -3.37
CA PRO A 23 -4.63 5.75 -2.20
C PRO A 23 -3.57 6.80 -2.57
N ASP A 24 -2.86 6.65 -3.69
CA ASP A 24 -2.11 7.76 -4.26
C ASP A 24 -3.09 8.82 -4.79
N GLU A 25 -3.28 9.89 -4.02
CA GLU A 25 -4.26 10.93 -4.36
C GLU A 25 -3.85 11.78 -5.57
N PHE A 26 -2.65 11.63 -6.11
CA PHE A 26 -2.33 12.19 -7.42
C PHE A 26 -2.99 11.39 -8.54
N ALA A 27 -3.23 10.09 -8.34
CA ALA A 27 -3.77 9.16 -9.33
C ALA A 27 -5.30 9.13 -9.22
N TYR A 28 -5.94 10.20 -9.69
CA TYR A 28 -7.41 10.31 -9.76
C TYR A 28 -7.92 10.24 -11.20
N ASN A 29 -9.15 9.75 -11.36
CA ASN A 29 -9.78 9.54 -12.66
C ASN A 29 -8.97 8.62 -13.59
N ILE A 30 -8.32 7.62 -13.00
CA ILE A 30 -7.54 6.59 -13.72
C ILE A 30 -8.34 5.30 -13.87
N ASN A 31 -7.86 4.37 -14.71
CA ASN A 31 -8.43 3.03 -14.83
C ASN A 31 -7.48 2.00 -14.23
N ASN A 32 -8.06 0.91 -13.73
CA ASN A 32 -7.32 -0.26 -13.29
C ASN A 32 -6.25 0.03 -12.23
N GLY A 33 -6.61 0.85 -11.24
CA GLY A 33 -5.77 1.05 -10.06
C GLY A 33 -5.57 -0.27 -9.29
N PRO A 34 -4.32 -0.67 -9.04
CA PRO A 34 -4.00 -2.03 -8.62
C PRO A 34 -4.37 -2.28 -7.16
N PHE A 35 -4.28 -1.29 -6.27
CA PHE A 35 -4.70 -1.49 -4.88
C PHE A 35 -6.21 -1.78 -4.82
N THR A 36 -7.02 -1.00 -5.53
CA THR A 36 -8.47 -1.29 -5.63
C THR A 36 -8.74 -2.66 -6.26
N ASN A 37 -8.09 -2.99 -7.38
CA ASN A 37 -8.31 -4.26 -8.08
C ASN A 37 -7.91 -5.46 -7.20
N VAL A 38 -6.76 -5.39 -6.53
CA VAL A 38 -6.33 -6.43 -5.59
C VAL A 38 -7.29 -6.51 -4.40
N ALA A 39 -7.75 -5.38 -3.85
CA ALA A 39 -8.70 -5.39 -2.75
C ALA A 39 -10.02 -6.08 -3.14
N ILE A 40 -10.55 -5.81 -4.33
CA ILE A 40 -11.74 -6.49 -4.87
C ILE A 40 -11.47 -7.99 -5.04
N LYS A 41 -10.31 -8.36 -5.60
CA LYS A 41 -9.89 -9.75 -5.75
C LYS A 41 -9.83 -10.48 -4.40
N GLN A 42 -9.18 -9.90 -3.40
CA GLN A 42 -9.06 -10.48 -2.06
C GLN A 42 -10.41 -10.57 -1.36
N LEU A 43 -11.24 -9.54 -1.47
CA LEU A 43 -12.56 -9.51 -0.86
C LEU A 43 -13.46 -10.61 -1.44
N LEU A 44 -13.59 -10.69 -2.76
CA LEU A 44 -14.49 -11.62 -3.43
C LEU A 44 -13.94 -13.05 -3.50
N GLY A 45 -12.61 -13.21 -3.52
CA GLY A 45 -11.96 -14.51 -3.60
C GLY A 45 -11.72 -15.18 -2.25
N ASN A 46 -11.46 -14.39 -1.20
CA ASN A 46 -10.95 -14.92 0.06
C ASN A 46 -11.79 -14.50 1.27
N TRP A 47 -11.91 -13.19 1.54
CA TRP A 47 -12.48 -12.72 2.81
C TRP A 47 -13.99 -12.94 2.91
N ALA A 48 -14.76 -12.50 1.90
CA ALA A 48 -16.21 -12.64 1.92
C ALA A 48 -16.67 -14.11 1.80
N PRO A 49 -16.07 -14.96 0.94
CA PRO A 49 -16.37 -16.39 0.94
C PRO A 49 -16.07 -17.09 2.27
N SER A 50 -14.95 -16.75 2.91
CA SER A 50 -14.60 -17.31 4.23
C SER A 50 -15.62 -16.94 5.28
N ALA A 51 -16.01 -15.65 5.35
CA ALA A 51 -17.04 -15.18 6.28
C ALA A 51 -18.41 -15.83 6.01
N ALA A 52 -18.83 -15.90 4.74
CA ALA A 52 -20.08 -16.54 4.35
C ALA A 52 -20.14 -18.01 4.77
N THR A 53 -19.05 -18.75 4.54
CA THR A 53 -18.92 -20.16 4.95
C THR A 53 -19.07 -20.33 6.46
N GLN A 54 -18.42 -19.47 7.27
CA GLN A 54 -18.52 -19.54 8.72
C GLN A 54 -19.92 -19.21 9.26
N LEU A 55 -20.65 -18.35 8.54
CA LEU A 55 -22.01 -17.94 8.90
C LEU A 55 -23.10 -18.84 8.28
N GLY A 56 -22.74 -19.84 7.47
CA GLY A 56 -23.69 -20.72 6.79
C GLY A 56 -24.44 -20.08 5.62
N TYR A 57 -23.89 -19.02 5.02
CA TYR A 57 -24.44 -18.39 3.81
C TYR A 57 -23.84 -19.00 2.54
N GLU A 58 -24.64 -19.06 1.48
CA GLU A 58 -24.16 -19.46 0.16
C GLU A 58 -23.28 -18.36 -0.46
N VAL A 59 -22.13 -18.76 -1.02
CA VAL A 59 -21.23 -17.86 -1.74
C VAL A 59 -21.73 -17.67 -3.18
N PRO A 60 -21.98 -16.42 -3.63
CA PRO A 60 -22.38 -16.17 -5.01
C PRO A 60 -21.32 -16.65 -6.01
N LYS A 61 -21.75 -17.42 -7.02
CA LYS A 61 -20.85 -18.07 -8.00
C LYS A 61 -19.99 -17.07 -8.81
N ASN A 62 -20.53 -15.88 -9.08
CA ASN A 62 -19.81 -14.86 -9.85
C ASN A 62 -18.63 -14.25 -9.07
N TRP A 63 -18.57 -14.36 -7.74
CA TRP A 63 -17.46 -13.80 -6.96
C TRP A 63 -16.14 -14.50 -7.28
N THR A 64 -16.16 -15.82 -7.38
CA THR A 64 -14.98 -16.60 -7.74
C THR A 64 -14.49 -16.25 -9.14
N ASP A 65 -15.41 -16.10 -10.10
CA ASP A 65 -15.08 -15.73 -11.48
C ASP A 65 -14.43 -14.34 -11.55
N ILE A 66 -15.00 -13.34 -10.86
CA ILE A 66 -14.43 -12.00 -10.77
C ILE A 66 -13.05 -12.05 -10.12
N ALA A 67 -12.91 -12.73 -8.97
CA ALA A 67 -11.64 -12.79 -8.27
C ALA A 67 -10.54 -13.49 -9.07
N GLN A 68 -10.87 -14.54 -9.84
CA GLN A 68 -9.90 -15.24 -10.67
C GLN A 68 -9.47 -14.42 -11.88
N ASN A 69 -10.38 -13.63 -12.45
CA ASN A 69 -10.17 -12.90 -13.69
C ASN A 69 -10.00 -11.38 -13.49
N MET A 70 -9.81 -10.90 -12.26
CA MET A 70 -9.53 -9.48 -12.01
C MET A 70 -8.20 -9.07 -12.64
N TYR A 71 -8.21 -8.01 -13.44
CA TYR A 71 -6.99 -7.48 -14.03
C TYR A 71 -6.14 -6.76 -12.97
N ILE A 72 -4.84 -7.07 -12.95
CA ILE A 72 -3.85 -6.40 -12.12
C ILE A 72 -2.77 -5.90 -13.08
N PRO A 73 -2.59 -4.58 -13.24
CA PRO A 73 -1.59 -4.03 -14.15
C PRO A 73 -0.19 -4.42 -13.69
N TYR A 74 0.56 -5.12 -14.55
CA TYR A 74 1.86 -5.70 -14.22
C TYR A 74 2.83 -5.55 -15.38
N SER A 75 4.01 -4.99 -15.10
CA SER A 75 5.11 -4.90 -16.05
C SER A 75 5.98 -6.15 -15.95
N LYS A 76 6.08 -6.90 -17.05
CA LYS A 76 6.96 -8.08 -17.12
C LYS A 76 8.45 -7.72 -17.10
N ASP A 77 8.79 -6.56 -17.65
CA ASP A 77 10.18 -6.10 -17.78
C ASP A 77 10.71 -5.59 -16.44
N GLY A 78 9.94 -4.72 -15.76
CA GLY A 78 10.27 -4.23 -14.43
C GLY A 78 9.99 -5.26 -13.32
N LYS A 79 9.13 -6.25 -13.61
CA LYS A 79 8.55 -7.17 -12.63
C LYS A 79 7.91 -6.43 -11.46
N ILE A 80 7.16 -5.37 -11.78
CA ILE A 80 6.46 -4.54 -10.81
C ILE A 80 4.97 -4.48 -11.15
N ILE A 81 4.13 -4.27 -10.13
CA ILE A 81 2.76 -3.82 -10.34
C ILE A 81 2.80 -2.34 -10.72
N ILE A 82 2.02 -1.96 -11.73
CA ILE A 82 1.95 -0.58 -12.24
C ILE A 82 0.78 0.16 -11.58
N GLU A 83 0.99 1.40 -11.14
CA GLU A 83 0.03 2.19 -10.36
C GLU A 83 -1.31 2.43 -11.07
N PHE A 84 -1.33 2.47 -12.40
CA PHE A 84 -2.55 2.55 -13.21
C PHE A 84 -2.25 2.29 -14.68
N ASP A 85 -3.29 2.05 -15.49
CA ASP A 85 -3.13 1.89 -16.93
C ASP A 85 -2.58 3.16 -17.59
N GLY A 86 -1.47 3.00 -18.34
CA GLY A 86 -0.84 4.09 -19.08
C GLY A 86 0.23 4.87 -18.31
N MET A 87 0.58 4.47 -17.08
CA MET A 87 1.69 5.08 -16.34
C MET A 87 3.01 4.95 -17.13
N ASP A 88 3.66 6.09 -17.41
CA ASP A 88 4.85 6.18 -18.27
C ASP A 88 6.19 6.08 -17.50
N GLY A 89 6.12 5.80 -16.19
CA GLY A 89 7.27 5.65 -15.31
C GLY A 89 7.86 6.96 -14.77
N THR A 90 7.33 8.13 -15.17
CA THR A 90 7.74 9.45 -14.66
C THR A 90 6.88 9.93 -13.48
N TRP A 91 5.86 9.15 -13.12
CA TRP A 91 4.89 9.47 -12.09
C TRP A 91 5.52 9.52 -10.71
N GLU A 92 5.33 10.64 -10.00
CA GLU A 92 5.63 10.75 -8.58
C GLU A 92 4.41 10.31 -7.77
N VAL A 93 4.65 9.62 -6.66
CA VAL A 93 3.58 9.03 -5.85
C VAL A 93 3.42 9.82 -4.55
N LYS A 94 2.18 10.13 -4.15
CA LYS A 94 1.91 10.86 -2.90
C LYS A 94 2.15 9.99 -1.66
N GLN A 95 1.63 8.77 -1.69
CA GLN A 95 1.64 7.85 -0.56
C GLN A 95 1.57 6.39 -1.01
N ALA A 96 1.72 5.46 -0.06
CA ALA A 96 2.12 4.07 -0.27
C ALA A 96 1.26 3.17 -1.19
N SER A 97 0.28 3.67 -1.95
CA SER A 97 -0.62 2.96 -2.88
C SER A 97 -0.24 1.52 -3.29
N VAL A 98 0.63 1.28 -4.29
CA VAL A 98 1.08 -0.09 -4.62
C VAL A 98 1.80 -0.79 -3.46
N GLY A 99 2.53 -0.06 -2.61
CA GLY A 99 3.08 -0.59 -1.36
C GLY A 99 2.03 -1.17 -0.40
N LEU A 100 0.76 -0.74 -0.47
CA LEU A 100 -0.35 -1.30 0.34
C LEU A 100 -0.78 -2.70 -0.11
N ILE A 101 -0.35 -3.16 -1.29
CA ILE A 101 -0.68 -4.47 -1.84
C ILE A 101 0.00 -5.58 -1.06
N ASN A 102 1.29 -5.40 -0.72
CA ASN A 102 2.00 -6.35 0.12
C ASN A 102 1.44 -6.35 1.55
N TYR A 103 1.30 -5.15 2.14
CA TYR A 103 0.68 -4.96 3.45
C TYR A 103 -0.20 -3.70 3.43
N PRO A 104 -1.49 -3.77 3.77
CA PRO A 104 -2.14 -4.84 4.52
C PRO A 104 -2.92 -5.86 3.66
N LEU A 105 -2.92 -5.75 2.32
CA LEU A 105 -3.73 -6.65 1.49
C LEU A 105 -3.20 -8.09 1.41
N GLU A 106 -1.96 -8.34 1.86
CA GLU A 106 -1.31 -9.66 1.88
C GLU A 106 -1.36 -10.36 0.52
N PHE A 107 -1.12 -9.59 -0.56
CA PHE A 107 -1.12 -10.09 -1.92
C PHE A 107 0.24 -9.92 -2.56
N GLN A 108 0.71 -10.96 -3.24
CA GLN A 108 1.96 -10.97 -3.98
C GLN A 108 1.77 -11.81 -5.24
N LEU A 109 2.25 -11.33 -6.39
CA LEU A 109 2.37 -12.17 -7.58
C LEU A 109 3.59 -13.09 -7.47
N SER A 110 4.65 -12.60 -6.84
CA SER A 110 5.85 -13.34 -6.44
C SER A 110 6.68 -12.50 -5.47
N ASP A 111 7.54 -13.12 -4.65
CA ASP A 111 8.46 -12.41 -3.75
C ASP A 111 9.34 -11.38 -4.50
N THR A 112 9.77 -11.70 -5.72
CA THR A 112 10.57 -10.80 -6.55
C THR A 112 9.79 -9.56 -6.95
N GLN A 113 8.50 -9.73 -7.30
CA GLN A 113 7.64 -8.60 -7.64
C GLN A 113 7.43 -7.70 -6.42
N SER A 114 7.13 -8.26 -5.26
CA SER A 114 6.91 -7.45 -4.05
C SER A 114 8.16 -6.71 -3.61
N ARG A 115 9.35 -7.32 -3.72
CA ARG A 115 10.63 -6.62 -3.48
C ARG A 115 10.85 -5.48 -4.47
N ASN A 116 10.57 -5.72 -5.75
CA ASN A 116 10.76 -4.69 -6.78
C ASN A 116 9.78 -3.54 -6.61
N ASP A 117 8.53 -3.80 -6.23
CA ASP A 117 7.54 -2.77 -5.92
C ASP A 117 8.02 -1.89 -4.75
N VAL A 118 8.44 -2.51 -3.64
CA VAL A 118 8.95 -1.78 -2.47
C VAL A 118 10.16 -0.91 -2.86
N ALA A 119 11.10 -1.46 -3.63
CA ALA A 119 12.28 -0.71 -4.08
C ALA A 119 11.92 0.45 -5.02
N TYR A 120 11.05 0.23 -6.01
CA TYR A 120 10.65 1.25 -6.98
C TYR A 120 9.82 2.34 -6.30
N TYR A 121 8.71 1.98 -5.66
CA TYR A 121 7.77 2.96 -5.11
C TYR A 121 8.32 3.72 -3.89
N SER A 122 9.23 3.13 -3.12
CA SER A 122 9.93 3.89 -2.06
C SER A 122 10.87 4.97 -2.62
N SER A 123 11.28 4.86 -3.89
CA SER A 123 12.17 5.83 -4.56
C SER A 123 11.42 6.95 -5.29
N VAL A 124 10.17 6.71 -5.71
CA VAL A 124 9.33 7.69 -6.42
C VAL A 124 8.27 8.35 -5.52
N ASN A 125 8.19 7.95 -4.24
CA ASN A 125 7.38 8.67 -3.28
C ASN A 125 7.92 10.08 -3.07
N THR A 126 7.01 11.04 -3.14
CA THR A 126 7.28 12.43 -2.80
C THR A 126 7.87 12.56 -1.40
N ALA A 127 8.84 13.46 -1.28
CA ALA A 127 9.56 13.64 -0.04
C ALA A 127 8.67 14.16 1.09
N ASP A 128 7.55 14.81 0.78
CA ASP A 128 6.61 15.48 1.66
C ASP A 128 5.30 14.69 1.92
N GLY A 129 5.25 13.42 1.50
CA GLY A 129 4.10 12.54 1.72
C GLY A 129 3.72 12.36 3.20
N PRO A 130 2.48 11.93 3.48
CA PRO A 130 1.93 11.90 4.83
C PRO A 130 2.57 10.81 5.73
N ALA A 131 2.47 10.99 7.05
CA ALA A 131 3.12 10.17 8.07
C ALA A 131 2.78 8.66 8.08
N MET A 132 1.79 8.24 7.29
CA MET A 132 1.40 6.84 7.15
C MET A 132 2.25 6.06 6.13
N THR A 133 2.90 6.75 5.18
CA THR A 133 3.57 6.13 4.02
C THR A 133 4.72 5.21 4.44
N TRP A 134 5.70 5.73 5.19
CA TRP A 134 6.93 5.01 5.51
C TRP A 134 6.72 3.80 6.43
N SER A 135 5.65 3.80 7.22
CA SER A 135 5.28 2.65 8.05
C SER A 135 4.99 1.41 7.21
N ILE A 136 4.33 1.58 6.07
CA ILE A 136 3.99 0.48 5.15
C ILE A 136 5.24 -0.11 4.50
N TYR A 137 6.18 0.74 4.08
CA TYR A 137 7.47 0.29 3.55
C TYR A 137 8.33 -0.38 4.62
N ALA A 138 8.33 0.13 5.86
CA ALA A 138 9.05 -0.51 6.97
C ALA A 138 8.52 -1.92 7.25
N ILE A 139 7.19 -2.11 7.25
CA ILE A 139 6.56 -3.41 7.45
C ILE A 139 6.87 -4.36 6.29
N SER A 140 6.75 -3.89 5.05
CA SER A 140 6.99 -4.70 3.86
C SER A 140 8.47 -5.09 3.73
N GLU A 141 9.41 -4.18 3.99
CA GLU A 141 10.83 -4.52 4.06
C GLU A 141 11.13 -5.52 5.18
N ALA A 142 10.57 -5.35 6.38
CA ALA A 142 10.81 -6.31 7.47
C ALA A 142 10.42 -7.76 7.10
N GLN A 143 9.46 -7.93 6.19
CA GLN A 143 9.06 -9.22 5.63
C GLN A 143 9.95 -9.69 4.46
N LEU A 144 10.30 -8.78 3.55
CA LEU A 144 10.87 -9.10 2.23
C LEU A 144 12.39 -8.99 2.16
N GLN A 145 12.99 -8.22 3.07
CA GLN A 145 14.39 -7.83 3.02
C GLN A 145 15.31 -9.03 3.24
N GLU A 146 16.19 -9.28 2.27
CA GLU A 146 17.18 -10.36 2.38
C GLU A 146 18.44 -9.92 3.15
N LYS A 147 18.84 -8.64 3.00
CA LYS A 147 20.06 -8.04 3.59
C LYS A 147 19.93 -6.53 3.77
N GLY A 148 20.75 -5.93 4.65
CA GLY A 148 20.84 -4.48 4.86
C GLY A 148 20.01 -3.98 6.05
N CYS A 149 19.68 -2.69 6.08
CA CYS A 149 18.92 -2.05 7.16
C CYS A 149 17.71 -1.22 6.68
N ALA A 150 17.15 -1.53 5.51
CA ALA A 150 16.09 -0.71 4.89
C ALA A 150 14.85 -0.59 5.78
N ALA A 151 14.39 -1.70 6.39
CA ALA A 151 13.29 -1.68 7.34
C ALA A 151 13.52 -0.71 8.52
N TYR A 152 14.74 -0.63 9.05
CA TYR A 152 15.09 0.29 10.12
C TYR A 152 15.12 1.74 9.64
N THR A 153 15.68 2.00 8.46
CA THR A 153 15.65 3.34 7.85
C THR A 153 14.22 3.83 7.67
N TYR A 154 13.32 2.98 7.14
CA TYR A 154 11.91 3.33 6.99
C TYR A 154 11.19 3.50 8.33
N LEU A 155 11.55 2.74 9.37
CA LEU A 155 11.04 2.96 10.73
C LEU A 155 11.38 4.36 11.25
N GLN A 156 12.63 4.82 11.07
CA GLN A 156 13.01 6.18 11.47
C GLN A 156 12.27 7.23 10.65
N ARG A 157 12.20 7.05 9.32
CA ARG A 157 11.44 7.94 8.42
C ARG A 157 9.96 8.01 8.78
N ALA A 158 9.37 6.94 9.27
CA ALA A 158 7.98 6.88 9.69
C ALA A 158 7.67 7.63 10.99
N SER A 159 8.68 8.10 11.73
CA SER A 159 8.48 8.72 13.05
C SER A 159 9.18 10.06 13.22
N GLU A 160 10.52 10.08 13.26
CA GLU A 160 11.31 11.26 13.67
C GLU A 160 10.88 12.56 12.96
N PRO A 161 10.65 12.57 11.64
CA PRO A 161 10.32 13.80 10.93
C PRO A 161 8.90 14.33 11.20
N TYR A 162 8.00 13.48 11.68
CA TYR A 162 6.58 13.80 11.90
C TYR A 162 6.27 14.18 13.35
N ILE A 163 7.19 13.96 14.29
CA ILE A 163 6.96 14.22 15.71
C ILE A 163 7.16 15.72 16.04
N ARG A 164 6.28 16.28 16.87
CA ARG A 164 6.35 17.67 17.35
C ARG A 164 6.42 17.76 18.87
N GLN A 165 7.32 18.60 19.36
CA GLN A 165 7.41 18.98 20.77
C GLN A 165 6.22 19.85 21.22
N PRO A 166 5.95 19.97 22.54
CA PRO A 166 6.63 19.32 23.66
C PRO A 166 6.08 17.94 24.02
N PHE A 167 4.91 17.59 23.50
CA PHE A 167 4.20 16.35 23.86
C PHE A 167 4.53 15.16 22.93
N TYR A 168 5.42 15.36 21.95
CA TYR A 168 5.89 14.35 21.00
C TYR A 168 4.74 13.68 20.24
N GLN A 169 3.81 14.49 19.74
CA GLN A 169 2.67 14.06 18.93
C GLN A 169 3.02 14.06 17.44
N PHE A 170 2.35 13.22 16.66
CA PHE A 170 2.53 13.15 15.21
C PHE A 170 1.80 14.28 14.49
N SER A 171 2.46 14.90 13.53
CA SER A 171 1.89 15.70 12.46
C SER A 171 1.63 14.81 11.25
N GLU A 172 0.62 15.15 10.46
CA GLU A 172 0.34 14.47 9.19
C GLU A 172 1.48 14.63 8.19
N VAL A 173 2.11 15.81 8.18
CA VAL A 173 3.12 16.19 7.18
C VAL A 173 4.47 16.45 7.84
N LEU A 174 5.49 16.53 6.99
CA LEU A 174 6.87 16.77 7.41
C LEU A 174 7.13 18.23 7.80
N ALA A 175 6.56 19.18 7.06
CA ALA A 175 6.71 20.61 7.30
C ALA A 175 5.36 21.23 7.59
N ASP A 176 5.25 22.07 8.63
CA ASP A 176 3.98 22.67 9.04
C ASP A 176 3.57 23.88 8.18
N ALA A 177 4.43 24.27 7.25
CA ALA A 177 4.19 25.30 6.24
C ALA A 177 4.79 24.86 4.90
N GLU A 178 4.25 25.39 3.81
CA GLU A 178 4.79 25.18 2.46
C GLU A 178 6.26 25.63 2.43
N LEU A 179 7.16 24.72 2.05
CA LEU A 179 8.57 25.03 1.93
C LEU A 179 8.79 25.90 0.68
N PRO A 180 9.62 26.97 0.75
CA PRO A 180 9.89 27.80 -0.41
C PRO A 180 10.38 26.98 -1.61
N GLY A 181 9.67 27.07 -2.73
CA GLY A 181 10.02 26.34 -3.97
C GLY A 181 9.56 24.88 -4.02
N VAL A 182 8.83 24.39 -3.00
CA VAL A 182 8.20 23.06 -2.99
C VAL A 182 6.70 23.26 -3.05
N SER A 183 6.10 22.97 -4.22
CA SER A 183 4.64 22.89 -4.35
C SER A 183 4.18 21.64 -3.63
N ASN A 184 3.83 21.76 -2.35
CA ASN A 184 3.35 20.63 -1.56
C ASN A 184 1.82 20.50 -1.72
N PRO A 185 1.33 19.38 -2.27
CA PRO A 185 -0.09 19.16 -2.52
C PRO A 185 -0.95 19.03 -1.28
N ALA A 186 -0.39 18.80 -0.10
CA ALA A 186 -1.11 18.92 1.18
C ALA A 186 -1.57 20.35 1.45
N PHE A 187 -0.88 21.37 0.92
CA PHE A 187 -1.23 22.79 1.08
C PHE A 187 -2.10 23.34 -0.06
N ILE A 188 -2.32 22.59 -1.15
CA ILE A 188 -3.08 23.04 -2.33
C ILE A 188 -4.51 23.47 -2.00
N PHE A 189 -5.11 22.89 -0.95
CA PHE A 189 -6.45 23.26 -0.50
C PHE A 189 -6.47 24.32 0.62
N GLY A 190 -5.32 24.88 1.01
CA GLY A 190 -5.22 25.85 2.11
C GLY A 190 -5.62 25.27 3.48
N LEU A 191 -5.57 23.94 3.62
CA LEU A 191 -5.87 23.25 4.87
C LEU A 191 -4.59 23.08 5.68
N ASN A 192 -4.69 23.31 7.00
CA ASN A 192 -3.60 23.00 7.91
C ASN A 192 -3.46 21.48 8.04
N PRO A 193 -2.24 20.95 8.13
CA PRO A 193 -2.02 19.53 8.38
C PRO A 193 -2.73 19.05 9.65
N ALA A 194 -3.20 17.81 9.65
CA ALA A 194 -3.82 17.25 10.84
C ALA A 194 -2.79 17.11 11.97
N PHE A 195 -3.15 17.60 13.16
CA PHE A 195 -2.35 17.50 14.39
C PHE A 195 -3.27 17.45 15.63
N PRO A 196 -3.19 16.40 16.48
CA PRO A 196 -2.35 15.21 16.32
C PRO A 196 -2.88 14.28 15.21
N PHE A 197 -1.98 13.66 14.45
CA PHE A 197 -2.31 12.74 13.38
C PHE A 197 -2.25 11.29 13.85
N LEU A 198 -3.41 10.76 14.26
CA LEU A 198 -3.52 9.41 14.82
C LEU A 198 -3.20 8.31 13.81
N THR A 199 -3.46 8.53 12.52
CA THR A 199 -3.17 7.54 11.47
C THR A 199 -1.67 7.30 11.34
N GLY A 200 -0.84 8.35 11.41
CA GLY A 200 0.63 8.23 11.44
C GLY A 200 1.11 7.46 12.66
N ALA A 201 0.61 7.81 13.85
CA ALA A 201 0.93 7.09 15.09
C ALA A 201 0.51 5.61 15.02
N GLY A 202 -0.66 5.32 14.47
CA GLY A 202 -1.17 3.96 14.27
C GLY A 202 -0.31 3.14 13.29
N GLY A 203 0.11 3.75 12.18
CA GLY A 203 1.05 3.15 11.23
C GLY A 203 2.38 2.81 11.89
N PHE A 204 2.94 3.76 12.65
CA PHE A 204 4.20 3.55 13.37
C PHE A 204 4.12 2.39 14.36
N LEU A 205 3.04 2.29 15.14
CA LEU A 205 2.82 1.17 16.06
C LEU A 205 2.73 -0.18 15.33
N GLN A 206 2.13 -0.21 14.14
CA GLN A 206 2.06 -1.44 13.34
C GLN A 206 3.43 -1.93 12.88
N ILE A 207 4.46 -1.08 12.79
CA ILE A 207 5.82 -1.53 12.42
C ILE A 207 6.34 -2.57 13.42
N PHE A 208 6.09 -2.36 14.72
CA PHE A 208 6.57 -3.28 15.75
C PHE A 208 5.84 -4.61 15.72
N THR A 209 4.53 -4.61 15.48
CA THR A 209 3.70 -5.82 15.54
C THR A 209 3.61 -6.54 14.19
N HIS A 210 3.42 -5.82 13.10
CA HIS A 210 3.24 -6.40 11.76
C HIS A 210 4.54 -6.38 10.96
N GLY A 211 5.49 -5.48 11.25
CA GLY A 211 6.81 -5.52 10.64
C GLY A 211 7.74 -6.47 11.38
N LEU A 212 8.32 -6.00 12.49
CA LEU A 212 9.44 -6.65 13.17
C LEU A 212 9.13 -8.06 13.70
N ILE A 213 7.92 -8.29 14.20
CA ILE A 213 7.51 -9.63 14.69
C ILE A 213 6.62 -10.38 13.69
N GLY A 214 6.21 -9.73 12.59
CA GLY A 214 5.46 -10.37 11.50
C GLY A 214 4.06 -10.90 11.87
N MET A 215 3.35 -10.31 12.85
CA MET A 215 1.99 -10.76 13.17
C MET A 215 1.06 -10.63 11.97
N ARG A 216 0.28 -11.67 11.66
CA ARG A 216 -0.77 -11.68 10.63
C ARG A 216 -1.98 -12.48 11.09
N SER A 217 -3.18 -11.97 10.82
CA SER A 217 -4.45 -12.67 11.06
C SER A 217 -4.73 -13.67 9.93
N GLY A 218 -4.24 -14.90 10.08
CA GLY A 218 -4.52 -16.00 9.15
C GLY A 218 -3.35 -16.97 8.97
N TRP A 219 -2.12 -16.51 9.20
CA TRP A 219 -0.89 -17.30 9.09
C TRP A 219 0.05 -16.90 10.22
N VAL A 220 0.20 -17.75 11.24
CA VAL A 220 1.28 -17.58 12.23
C VAL A 220 2.58 -18.02 11.56
N ARG A 221 3.20 -17.12 10.80
CA ARG A 221 4.59 -17.27 10.35
C ARG A 221 5.43 -16.32 11.20
N PHE A 222 6.00 -16.82 12.30
CA PHE A 222 6.99 -16.06 13.06
C PHE A 222 8.21 -15.84 12.16
N ILE A 223 8.39 -14.62 11.64
CA ILE A 223 9.60 -14.22 10.93
C ILE A 223 10.62 -13.81 12.00
N TRP A 224 11.33 -14.78 12.58
CA TRP A 224 12.52 -14.49 13.37
C TRP A 224 13.70 -14.31 12.42
N THR A 225 13.84 -13.11 11.85
CA THR A 225 15.11 -12.64 11.29
C THR A 225 15.35 -11.22 11.77
N LEU A 226 15.78 -11.09 13.02
CA LEU A 226 16.41 -9.87 13.49
C LEU A 226 17.65 -9.61 12.63
N CYS A 227 17.66 -8.40 12.07
CA CYS A 227 18.74 -7.79 11.31
C CYS A 227 20.10 -7.99 12.01
N CYS A 228 21.15 -8.25 11.22
CA CYS A 228 22.54 -8.59 11.59
C CYS A 228 22.85 -10.10 11.79
N ARG A 229 22.79 -10.88 10.70
CA ARG A 229 23.86 -11.89 10.51
C ARG A 229 25.10 -11.11 10.07
N SER A 230 26.07 -10.99 10.98
CA SER A 230 27.43 -10.60 10.62
C SER A 230 27.93 -11.51 9.50
N SER A 231 28.55 -10.88 8.51
CA SER A 231 29.32 -11.43 7.37
C SER A 231 29.83 -12.86 7.54
#